data_AF-A0A1C3TT29-F1
#
_entry.id   AF-A0A1C3TT29-F1
#
_cell.length_a   1.000
_cell.length_b   1.000
_cell.length_c   1.000
_cell.angle_alpha   90.00
_cell.angle_beta   90.00
_cell.angle_gamma   90.00
#
_symmetry.space_group_name_H-M   'P 1'
#
loop_
_entity.id
_entity.type
_entity.pdbx_description
1 polymer ?
#
loop_
_entity_poly.entity_id
_entity_poly.type
_entity_poly.pdbx_seq_one_letter_code
_entity_poly.pdbx_strand_id
1 'polypeptide(L)'
;MRRRIPDFFNFMKVEQQIAWEERLWCVHAWGSSGAPNSGAYRKICAFYKIPFSTYHPGITFDWVCKTAIEQIKSLPTQGFAFDYMFVDESQDFPDSFFELCELVTSGAVHIAGDIFQSIFDENIVDHIEPDYLLSKCYRTDPRTLMFAHALGMGLFETPKLRWLDDREWAACGYIIDHDVPNGVYRLSREPLRRFEDIESANFKSMDLLEIGGDFYTNASHAVLDAIRDIRHNNETVTPDLISTLLQPSRRI
;
A
#
# COMPACT_ATOMS: atom_id res chain seq x y z
N MET A 1 -9.57 4.31 -14.76
CA MET A 1 -9.05 3.00 -15.22
C MET A 1 -9.41 2.65 -16.66
N ARG A 2 -10.67 2.79 -17.10
CA ARG A 2 -11.16 2.36 -18.43
C ARG A 2 -10.44 2.91 -19.66
N ARG A 3 -9.72 4.04 -19.57
CA ARG A 3 -8.83 4.54 -20.65
C ARG A 3 -7.36 4.10 -20.49
N ARG A 4 -6.84 4.17 -19.26
CA ARG A 4 -5.43 3.87 -18.94
C ARG A 4 -4.99 2.45 -19.32
N ILE A 5 -5.84 1.44 -19.12
CA ILE A 5 -5.46 0.06 -19.43
C ILE A 5 -5.39 -0.16 -20.94
N PRO A 6 -6.40 0.20 -21.76
CA PRO A 6 -6.26 0.18 -23.21
C PRO A 6 -5.03 0.96 -23.72
N ASP A 7 -4.78 2.15 -23.18
CA ASP A 7 -3.62 2.98 -23.57
C ASP A 7 -2.28 2.29 -23.26
N PHE A 8 -2.18 1.62 -22.10
CA PHE A 8 -1.00 0.83 -21.73
C PHE A 8 -0.77 -0.35 -22.70
N PHE A 9 -1.81 -1.11 -23.03
CA PHE A 9 -1.67 -2.26 -23.94
C PHE A 9 -1.38 -1.82 -25.39
N ASN A 10 -1.96 -0.69 -25.82
CA ASN A 10 -1.63 -0.07 -27.10
C ASN A 10 -0.16 0.38 -27.14
N PHE A 11 0.32 1.00 -26.05
CA PHE A 11 1.73 1.36 -25.90
C PHE A 11 2.64 0.13 -25.96
N MET A 12 2.25 -0.97 -25.31
CA MET A 12 2.97 -2.24 -25.34
C MET A 12 2.85 -3.00 -26.67
N LYS A 13 2.10 -2.47 -27.66
CA LYS A 13 1.89 -3.07 -28.99
C LYS A 13 1.37 -4.52 -28.95
N VAL A 14 0.46 -4.82 -28.04
CA VAL A 14 -0.14 -6.16 -27.94
C VAL A 14 -1.11 -6.37 -29.09
N GLU A 15 -0.90 -7.43 -29.89
CA GLU A 15 -1.66 -7.70 -31.12
C GLU A 15 -3.14 -8.09 -30.88
N GLN A 16 -3.45 -8.66 -29.71
CA GLN A 16 -4.80 -9.07 -29.35
C GLN A 16 -5.50 -7.98 -28.53
N GLN A 17 -6.52 -7.37 -29.10
CA GLN A 17 -7.29 -6.32 -28.45
C GLN A 17 -8.10 -6.90 -27.27
N ILE A 18 -8.04 -6.23 -26.11
CA ILE A 18 -8.66 -6.70 -24.87
C ILE A 18 -10.19 -6.77 -25.02
N ALA A 19 -10.75 -7.96 -24.81
CA ALA A 19 -12.19 -8.17 -24.73
C ALA A 19 -12.70 -7.80 -23.31
N TRP A 20 -12.90 -6.49 -23.09
CA TRP A 20 -13.42 -5.95 -21.85
C TRP A 20 -14.79 -6.51 -21.53
N GLU A 21 -15.02 -6.83 -20.25
CA GLU A 21 -16.28 -7.38 -19.75
C GLU A 21 -16.68 -8.74 -20.36
N GLU A 22 -15.82 -9.33 -21.20
CA GLU A 22 -15.94 -10.66 -21.80
C GLU A 22 -14.86 -11.62 -21.31
N ARG A 23 -13.61 -11.15 -21.20
CA ARG A 23 -12.45 -11.94 -20.72
C ARG A 23 -11.63 -11.25 -19.63
N LEU A 24 -11.81 -9.94 -19.45
CA LEU A 24 -11.12 -9.16 -18.42
C LEU A 24 -12.11 -8.26 -17.70
N TRP A 25 -12.08 -8.32 -16.36
CA TRP A 25 -12.81 -7.41 -15.48
C TRP A 25 -11.82 -6.73 -14.55
N CYS A 26 -11.81 -5.39 -14.58
CA CYS A 26 -11.11 -4.56 -13.61
C CYS A 26 -12.17 -3.74 -12.88
N VAL A 27 -12.52 -4.20 -11.68
CA VAL A 27 -13.73 -3.79 -10.95
C VAL A 27 -13.46 -3.72 -9.45
N HIS A 28 -14.30 -2.99 -8.73
CA HIS A 28 -14.26 -2.98 -7.26
C HIS A 28 -14.79 -4.30 -6.69
N ALA A 29 -14.56 -4.57 -5.40
CA ALA A 29 -14.91 -5.86 -4.80
C ALA A 29 -16.43 -6.08 -4.70
N TRP A 30 -17.24 -5.08 -4.33
CA TRP A 30 -18.68 -5.26 -4.05
C TRP A 30 -19.57 -5.24 -5.32
N GLY A 31 -19.60 -4.12 -6.03
CA GLY A 31 -20.46 -3.90 -7.20
C GLY A 31 -21.87 -3.39 -6.87
N SER A 32 -22.74 -3.39 -7.88
CA SER A 32 -24.08 -2.79 -7.88
C SER A 32 -25.15 -3.76 -8.40
N SER A 33 -26.37 -3.63 -7.88
CA SER A 33 -27.49 -4.54 -8.18
C SER A 33 -27.94 -4.50 -9.64
N GLY A 34 -27.76 -3.37 -10.32
CA GLY A 34 -28.18 -3.19 -11.71
C GLY A 34 -27.17 -3.67 -12.76
N ALA A 35 -25.95 -4.03 -12.36
CA ALA A 35 -24.84 -4.28 -13.28
C ALA A 35 -24.04 -5.53 -12.90
N PRO A 36 -24.25 -6.69 -13.55
CA PRO A 36 -23.55 -7.94 -13.23
C PRO A 36 -22.02 -7.86 -13.25
N ASN A 37 -21.44 -7.02 -14.11
CA ASN A 37 -20.00 -6.84 -14.28
C ASN A 37 -19.44 -5.65 -13.47
N SER A 38 -20.17 -5.12 -12.47
CA SER A 38 -19.74 -3.92 -11.73
C SER A 38 -18.85 -4.18 -10.52
N GLY A 39 -18.78 -5.44 -10.06
CA GLY A 39 -17.91 -5.84 -8.96
C GLY A 39 -17.68 -7.33 -8.90
N ALA A 40 -16.61 -7.75 -8.23
CA ALA A 40 -16.23 -9.15 -8.11
C ALA A 40 -17.34 -9.98 -7.43
N TYR A 41 -17.77 -9.59 -6.23
CA TYR A 41 -18.88 -10.23 -5.50
C TYR A 41 -20.16 -10.25 -6.33
N ARG A 42 -20.53 -9.13 -6.96
CA ARG A 42 -21.71 -9.07 -7.84
C ARG A 42 -21.63 -10.08 -9.00
N LYS A 43 -20.46 -10.20 -9.63
CA LYS A 43 -20.25 -11.12 -10.76
C LYS A 43 -20.31 -12.57 -10.32
N ILE A 44 -19.74 -12.88 -9.15
CA ILE A 44 -19.84 -14.20 -8.49
C ILE A 44 -21.31 -14.54 -8.25
N CYS A 45 -22.09 -13.62 -7.65
CA CYS A 45 -23.52 -13.85 -7.44
C CYS A 45 -24.27 -14.15 -8.74
N ALA A 46 -23.97 -13.40 -9.81
CA ALA A 46 -24.59 -13.59 -11.11
C ALA A 46 -24.21 -14.94 -11.75
N PHE A 47 -22.97 -15.38 -11.61
CA PHE A 47 -22.47 -16.65 -12.17
C PHE A 47 -23.12 -17.86 -11.49
N TYR A 48 -23.07 -17.90 -10.15
CA TYR A 48 -23.64 -19.01 -9.37
C TYR A 48 -25.15 -18.91 -9.15
N LYS A 49 -25.78 -17.83 -9.63
CA LYS A 49 -27.22 -17.53 -9.49
C LYS A 49 -27.67 -17.48 -8.02
N ILE A 50 -26.82 -16.96 -7.14
CA ILE A 50 -27.11 -16.74 -5.72
C ILE A 50 -27.62 -15.31 -5.47
N PRO A 51 -28.36 -15.05 -4.37
CA PRO A 51 -28.81 -13.70 -4.03
C PRO A 51 -27.65 -12.71 -3.88
N PHE A 52 -27.84 -11.51 -4.43
CA PHE A 52 -26.89 -10.40 -4.27
C PHE A 52 -27.38 -9.42 -3.20
N SER A 53 -26.52 -9.14 -2.22
CA SER A 53 -26.79 -8.17 -1.16
C SER A 53 -26.13 -6.82 -1.47
N THR A 54 -26.94 -5.76 -1.57
CA THR A 54 -26.44 -4.39 -1.70
C THR A 54 -25.91 -3.85 -0.38
N TYR A 55 -24.93 -2.95 -0.45
CA TYR A 55 -24.42 -2.24 0.73
C TYR A 55 -25.54 -1.49 1.47
N HIS A 56 -25.58 -1.67 2.79
CA HIS A 56 -26.27 -0.78 3.72
C HIS A 56 -25.59 -0.89 5.11
N PRO A 57 -25.85 0.04 6.06
CA PRO A 57 -25.10 0.11 7.32
C PRO A 57 -25.11 -1.15 8.22
N GLY A 58 -26.03 -2.09 7.99
CA GLY A 58 -26.16 -3.33 8.76
C GLY A 58 -25.57 -4.56 8.06
N ILE A 59 -25.05 -4.41 6.84
CA ILE A 59 -24.42 -5.48 6.06
C ILE A 59 -22.96 -5.09 5.82
N THR A 60 -22.06 -5.91 6.33
CA THR A 60 -20.62 -5.76 6.12
C THR A 60 -20.16 -6.55 4.89
N PHE A 61 -19.02 -6.17 4.33
CA PHE A 61 -18.44 -6.89 3.21
C PHE A 61 -18.04 -8.33 3.60
N ASP A 62 -17.52 -8.50 4.83
CA ASP A 62 -17.21 -9.82 5.39
C ASP A 62 -18.44 -10.73 5.45
N TRP A 63 -19.59 -10.20 5.91
CA TRP A 63 -20.82 -10.96 6.02
C TRP A 63 -21.34 -11.43 4.64
N VAL A 64 -21.30 -10.58 3.61
CA VAL A 64 -21.76 -10.98 2.28
C VAL A 64 -20.84 -12.03 1.64
N CYS A 65 -19.54 -11.98 1.93
CA CYS A 65 -18.59 -12.99 1.45
C CYS A 65 -18.85 -14.35 2.10
N LYS A 66 -18.97 -14.39 3.44
CA LYS A 66 -19.32 -15.62 4.18
C LYS A 66 -20.65 -16.23 3.71
N THR A 67 -21.66 -15.39 3.55
CA THR A 67 -22.97 -15.83 3.05
C THR A 67 -22.87 -16.43 1.63
N ALA A 68 -22.11 -15.81 0.74
CA ALA A 68 -21.93 -16.35 -0.61
C ALA A 68 -21.15 -17.67 -0.62
N ILE A 69 -20.11 -17.80 0.22
CA ILE A 69 -19.37 -19.05 0.39
C ILE A 69 -20.32 -20.19 0.78
N GLU A 70 -21.15 -19.99 1.80
CA GLU A 70 -22.14 -20.98 2.26
C GLU A 70 -23.12 -21.36 1.14
N GLN A 71 -23.64 -20.36 0.43
CA GLN A 71 -24.58 -20.57 -0.68
C GLN A 71 -23.93 -21.36 -1.82
N ILE A 72 -22.72 -21.00 -2.24
CA ILE A 72 -21.98 -21.68 -3.32
C ILE A 72 -21.66 -23.12 -2.93
N LYS A 73 -21.18 -23.36 -1.71
CA LYS A 73 -20.89 -24.72 -1.20
C LYS A 73 -22.14 -25.62 -1.13
N SER A 74 -23.34 -25.02 -1.04
CA SER A 74 -24.62 -25.75 -1.03
C SER A 74 -25.15 -26.11 -2.42
N LEU A 75 -24.60 -25.53 -3.49
CA LEU A 75 -25.02 -25.82 -4.86
C LEU A 75 -24.43 -27.16 -5.35
N PRO A 76 -25.13 -27.88 -6.23
CA PRO A 76 -24.54 -29.01 -6.94
C PRO A 76 -23.31 -28.53 -7.73
N THR A 77 -22.28 -29.36 -7.86
CA THR A 77 -20.98 -29.00 -8.47
C THR A 77 -21.16 -28.15 -9.72
N GLN A 78 -20.76 -26.87 -9.62
CA GLN A 78 -20.72 -25.91 -10.72
C GLN A 78 -19.26 -25.61 -11.05
N GLY A 79 -19.02 -25.10 -12.27
CA GLY A 79 -17.70 -24.64 -12.68
C GLY A 79 -17.21 -23.42 -11.89
N PHE A 80 -16.05 -22.91 -12.28
CA PHE A 80 -15.43 -21.72 -11.69
C PHE A 80 -15.87 -20.45 -12.41
N ALA A 81 -16.07 -19.37 -11.66
CA ALA A 81 -16.43 -18.07 -12.22
C ALA A 81 -15.26 -17.40 -12.95
N PHE A 82 -14.03 -17.73 -12.55
CA PHE A 82 -12.80 -17.16 -13.10
C PHE A 82 -11.71 -18.23 -13.26
N ASP A 83 -10.80 -18.00 -14.21
CA ASP A 83 -9.57 -18.79 -14.32
C ASP A 83 -8.47 -18.25 -13.40
N TYR A 84 -8.37 -16.92 -13.30
CA TYR A 84 -7.40 -16.22 -12.48
C TYR A 84 -8.04 -14.98 -11.86
N MET A 85 -7.65 -14.67 -10.62
CA MET A 85 -8.03 -13.43 -9.94
C MET A 85 -6.79 -12.71 -9.42
N PHE A 86 -6.83 -11.38 -9.53
CA PHE A 86 -5.82 -10.49 -8.95
C PHE A 86 -6.53 -9.55 -7.99
N VAL A 87 -6.11 -9.57 -6.73
CA VAL A 87 -6.61 -8.69 -5.68
C VAL A 87 -5.49 -7.72 -5.33
N ASP A 88 -5.78 -6.44 -5.43
CA ASP A 88 -4.88 -5.34 -5.09
C ASP A 88 -5.39 -4.66 -3.82
N GLU A 89 -4.51 -4.02 -3.05
CA GLU A 89 -4.84 -3.42 -1.74
C GLU A 89 -5.48 -4.43 -0.78
N SER A 90 -4.85 -5.60 -0.60
CA SER A 90 -5.40 -6.69 0.21
C SER A 90 -5.76 -6.29 1.64
N GLN A 91 -5.05 -5.33 2.22
CA GLN A 91 -5.32 -4.81 3.56
C GLN A 91 -6.72 -4.18 3.73
N ASP A 92 -7.39 -3.81 2.62
CA ASP A 92 -8.75 -3.28 2.64
C ASP A 92 -9.83 -4.38 2.70
N PHE A 93 -9.44 -5.66 2.64
CA PHE A 93 -10.37 -6.79 2.51
C PHE A 93 -10.28 -7.79 3.67
N PRO A 94 -11.42 -8.40 4.05
CA PRO A 94 -11.44 -9.46 5.05
C PRO A 94 -11.01 -10.82 4.47
N ASP A 95 -10.55 -11.72 5.32
CA ASP A 95 -10.15 -13.10 4.93
C ASP A 95 -11.26 -13.86 4.20
N SER A 96 -12.52 -13.61 4.56
CA SER A 96 -13.67 -14.22 3.87
C SER A 96 -13.76 -13.84 2.39
N PHE A 97 -13.21 -12.69 2.00
CA PHE A 97 -13.12 -12.34 0.58
C PHE A 97 -12.06 -13.17 -0.14
N PHE A 98 -10.92 -13.45 0.50
CA PHE A 98 -9.88 -14.31 -0.07
C PHE A 98 -10.37 -15.75 -0.20
N GLU A 99 -11.03 -16.30 0.83
CA GLU A 99 -11.67 -17.63 0.76
C GLU A 99 -12.70 -17.70 -0.38
N LEU A 100 -13.51 -16.64 -0.54
CA LEU A 100 -14.47 -16.56 -1.65
C LEU A 100 -13.75 -16.54 -3.00
N CYS A 101 -12.67 -15.77 -3.15
CA CYS A 101 -11.90 -15.72 -4.40
C CYS A 101 -11.29 -17.09 -4.75
N GLU A 102 -10.73 -17.80 -3.78
CA GLU A 102 -10.20 -19.15 -3.96
C GLU A 102 -11.28 -20.14 -4.39
N LEU A 103 -12.43 -20.12 -3.71
CA LEU A 103 -13.55 -21.02 -4.00
C LEU A 103 -14.05 -20.92 -5.45
N VAL A 104 -14.02 -19.71 -6.03
CA VAL A 104 -14.63 -19.41 -7.33
C VAL A 104 -13.64 -19.38 -8.49
N THR A 105 -12.35 -19.61 -8.22
CA THR A 105 -11.26 -19.51 -9.22
C THR A 105 -10.66 -20.89 -9.50
N SER A 106 -10.51 -21.23 -10.79
CA SER A 106 -9.98 -22.55 -11.18
C SER A 106 -8.47 -22.66 -11.08
N GLY A 107 -7.75 -21.59 -11.39
CA GLY A 107 -6.29 -21.52 -11.46
C GLY A 107 -5.69 -20.93 -10.19
N ALA A 108 -5.31 -19.66 -10.25
CA ALA A 108 -4.61 -18.97 -9.16
C ALA A 108 -5.27 -17.64 -8.78
N VAL A 109 -5.22 -17.34 -7.48
CA VAL A 109 -5.56 -16.04 -6.92
C VAL A 109 -4.25 -15.37 -6.50
N HIS A 110 -3.96 -14.21 -7.04
CA HIS A 110 -2.81 -13.40 -6.69
C HIS A 110 -3.27 -12.24 -5.81
N ILE A 111 -2.73 -12.15 -4.60
CA ILE A 111 -3.10 -11.14 -3.62
C ILE A 111 -1.88 -10.23 -3.41
N ALA A 112 -2.08 -8.93 -3.58
CA ALA A 112 -1.07 -7.90 -3.37
C ALA A 112 -1.58 -6.88 -2.35
N GLY A 113 -0.68 -6.43 -1.47
CA GLY A 113 -0.98 -5.44 -0.45
C GLY A 113 0.28 -4.73 0.04
N ASP A 114 0.09 -3.72 0.88
CA ASP A 114 1.17 -2.90 1.43
C ASP A 114 1.34 -3.12 2.93
N ILE A 115 2.48 -3.72 3.31
CA ILE A 115 2.84 -3.95 4.72
C ILE A 115 3.00 -2.64 5.51
N PHE A 116 3.33 -1.52 4.85
CA PHE A 116 3.55 -0.24 5.52
C PHE A 116 2.25 0.49 5.87
N GLN A 117 1.11 0.03 5.37
CA GLN A 117 -0.18 0.53 5.82
C GLN A 117 -0.65 -0.22 7.07
N SER A 118 -0.28 -1.50 7.21
CA SER A 118 -0.61 -2.32 8.38
C SER A 118 0.37 -2.16 9.55
N ILE A 119 1.57 -1.60 9.36
CA ILE A 119 2.49 -1.27 10.48
C ILE A 119 1.95 -0.21 11.46
N PHE A 120 0.76 0.34 11.25
CA PHE A 120 0.06 1.20 12.22
C PHE A 120 -1.04 0.46 12.99
N ASP A 121 -1.38 -0.76 12.58
CA ASP A 121 -2.37 -1.62 13.21
C ASP A 121 -1.74 -2.44 14.34
N GLU A 122 -2.46 -2.79 15.40
CA GLU A 122 -1.87 -3.46 16.58
C GLU A 122 -1.32 -4.86 16.26
N ASN A 123 -1.78 -5.49 15.17
CA ASN A 123 -1.42 -6.84 14.73
C ASN A 123 -0.69 -6.82 13.36
N ILE A 124 0.59 -6.46 13.34
CA ILE A 124 1.35 -6.29 12.07
C ILE A 124 1.54 -7.61 11.30
N VAL A 125 1.71 -8.73 12.02
CA VAL A 125 2.28 -9.97 11.45
C VAL A 125 1.39 -11.19 11.57
N ASP A 126 0.28 -11.15 12.31
CA ASP A 126 -0.39 -12.39 12.72
C ASP A 126 -1.33 -13.01 11.69
N HIS A 127 -1.54 -12.41 10.51
CA HIS A 127 -2.62 -12.86 9.63
C HIS A 127 -2.18 -13.39 8.25
N ILE A 128 -1.04 -12.98 7.67
CA ILE A 128 -0.62 -13.48 6.36
C ILE A 128 0.92 -13.47 6.26
N GLU A 129 1.57 -14.64 6.20
CA GLU A 129 2.96 -14.76 5.77
C GLU A 129 3.00 -14.61 4.23
N PRO A 130 3.59 -13.55 3.66
CA PRO A 130 3.62 -13.38 2.22
C PRO A 130 4.58 -14.39 1.57
N ASP A 131 4.14 -15.03 0.48
CA ASP A 131 5.02 -15.88 -0.33
C ASP A 131 6.20 -15.09 -0.93
N TYR A 132 5.93 -13.82 -1.27
CA TYR A 132 6.89 -12.91 -1.87
C TYR A 132 6.84 -11.55 -1.19
N LEU A 133 7.98 -11.14 -0.66
CA LEU A 133 8.15 -9.83 -0.06
C LEU A 133 8.95 -8.90 -0.98
N LEU A 134 8.34 -7.76 -1.36
CA LEU A 134 8.98 -6.75 -2.19
C LEU A 134 9.51 -5.60 -1.32
N SER A 135 10.76 -5.73 -0.85
CA SER A 135 11.38 -4.78 0.09
C SER A 135 11.93 -3.49 -0.52
N LYS A 136 11.93 -3.36 -1.86
CA LYS A 136 12.53 -2.23 -2.57
C LYS A 136 11.47 -1.20 -2.95
N CYS A 137 11.59 0.02 -2.40
CA CYS A 137 10.80 1.17 -2.82
C CYS A 137 11.51 1.88 -3.98
N TYR A 138 10.97 1.80 -5.19
CA TYR A 138 11.59 2.46 -6.37
C TYR A 138 11.19 3.93 -6.53
N ARG A 139 10.16 4.39 -5.83
CA ARG A 139 9.57 5.73 -5.99
C ARG A 139 10.32 6.79 -5.19
N THR A 140 10.66 6.48 -3.95
CA THR A 140 11.18 7.42 -2.96
C THR A 140 12.61 7.06 -2.58
N ASP A 141 13.46 8.08 -2.42
CA ASP A 141 14.83 7.87 -1.93
C ASP A 141 14.81 7.17 -0.55
N PRO A 142 15.66 6.15 -0.33
CA PRO A 142 15.65 5.40 0.93
C PRO A 142 15.80 6.26 2.18
N ARG A 143 16.55 7.37 2.14
CA ARG A 143 16.74 8.25 3.31
C ARG A 143 15.45 8.95 3.70
N THR A 144 14.73 9.49 2.72
CA THR A 144 13.42 10.13 2.93
C THR A 144 12.40 9.10 3.45
N LEU A 145 12.39 7.90 2.87
CA LEU A 145 11.51 6.81 3.32
C LEU A 145 11.80 6.40 4.77
N MET A 146 13.08 6.20 5.11
CA MET A 146 13.51 5.85 6.46
C MET A 146 13.10 6.89 7.49
N PHE A 147 13.25 8.18 7.16
CA PHE A 147 12.84 9.26 8.04
C PHE A 147 11.33 9.32 8.24
N ALA A 148 10.55 9.16 7.17
CA ALA A 148 9.08 9.10 7.25
C ALA A 148 8.61 7.95 8.14
N HIS A 149 9.20 6.75 8.00
CA HIS A 149 8.90 5.63 8.88
C HIS A 149 9.29 5.90 10.34
N ALA A 150 10.49 6.45 10.59
CA ALA A 150 10.94 6.76 11.94
C ALA A 150 10.01 7.77 12.64
N LEU A 151 9.51 8.77 11.89
CA LEU A 151 8.53 9.73 12.37
C LEU A 151 7.18 9.05 12.64
N GLY A 152 6.65 8.28 11.66
CA GLY A 152 5.36 7.61 11.78
C GLY A 152 5.29 6.60 12.93
N MET A 153 6.36 5.84 13.15
CA MET A 153 6.47 4.90 14.27
C MET A 153 6.77 5.57 15.62
N GLY A 154 6.99 6.90 15.64
CA GLY A 154 7.32 7.63 16.85
C GLY A 154 8.63 7.17 17.50
N LEU A 155 9.66 6.85 16.69
CA LEU A 155 10.95 6.36 17.20
C LEU A 155 11.75 7.43 17.97
N PHE A 156 11.43 8.71 17.73
CA PHE A 156 12.03 9.86 18.40
C PHE A 156 11.29 10.28 19.67
N GLU A 157 10.14 9.66 19.97
CA GLU A 157 9.35 9.95 21.16
C GLU A 157 9.90 9.19 22.37
N THR A 158 9.64 9.71 23.58
CA THR A 158 9.99 9.05 24.84
C THR A 158 8.73 8.89 25.70
N PRO A 159 8.21 7.66 25.90
CA PRO A 159 8.67 6.39 25.32
C PRO A 159 8.42 6.32 23.81
N LYS A 160 9.19 5.46 23.12
CA LYS A 160 8.97 5.18 21.70
C LYS A 160 7.57 4.59 21.52
N LEU A 161 6.82 5.09 20.55
CA LEU A 161 5.43 4.68 20.36
C LEU A 161 5.34 3.26 19.80
N ARG A 162 6.14 2.96 18.76
CA ARG A 162 6.13 1.66 18.11
C ARG A 162 7.54 1.19 17.82
N TRP A 163 7.92 0.07 18.41
CA TRP A 163 9.20 -0.59 18.16
C TRP A 163 8.94 -1.94 17.53
N LEU A 164 9.50 -2.16 16.34
CA LEU A 164 9.40 -3.44 15.64
C LEU A 164 10.47 -4.41 16.13
N ASP A 165 10.18 -5.72 16.06
CA ASP A 165 11.18 -6.77 16.22
C ASP A 165 12.06 -6.94 14.97
N ASP A 166 13.11 -7.76 15.07
CA ASP A 166 14.07 -7.93 13.98
C ASP A 166 13.44 -8.57 12.73
N ARG A 167 12.40 -9.40 12.89
CA ARG A 167 11.68 -10.01 11.76
C ARG A 167 10.84 -8.98 11.05
N GLU A 168 10.13 -8.14 11.81
CA GLU A 168 9.31 -7.04 11.30
C GLU A 168 10.15 -5.98 10.59
N TRP A 169 11.32 -5.61 11.15
CA TRP A 169 12.27 -4.71 10.49
C TRP A 169 12.77 -5.28 9.16
N ALA A 170 13.14 -6.57 9.15
CA ALA A 170 13.56 -7.25 7.93
C ALA A 170 12.42 -7.33 6.90
N ALA A 171 11.18 -7.59 7.34
CA ALA A 171 10.00 -7.57 6.50
C ALA A 171 9.76 -6.18 5.88
N CYS A 172 10.00 -5.12 6.65
CA CYS A 172 10.01 -3.75 6.18
C CYS A 172 11.19 -3.40 5.26
N GLY A 173 12.07 -4.35 4.92
CA GLY A 173 13.21 -4.14 4.03
C GLY A 173 14.37 -3.37 4.66
N TYR A 174 14.48 -3.38 5.98
CA TYR A 174 15.62 -2.83 6.69
C TYR A 174 16.70 -3.87 6.92
N ILE A 175 17.95 -3.41 6.84
CA ILE A 175 19.14 -4.11 7.29
C ILE A 175 19.45 -3.59 8.68
N ILE A 176 19.52 -4.52 9.64
CA ILE A 176 19.67 -4.22 11.06
C ILE A 176 21.09 -4.59 11.47
N ASP A 177 21.79 -3.64 12.10
CA ASP A 177 23.08 -3.86 12.75
C ASP A 177 22.95 -3.50 14.23
N HIS A 178 23.20 -4.50 15.09
CA HIS A 178 23.07 -4.37 16.53
C HIS A 178 24.45 -4.23 17.18
N ASP A 179 24.72 -3.05 17.72
CA ASP A 179 25.87 -2.81 18.58
C ASP A 179 25.51 -3.17 20.02
N VAL A 180 25.45 -4.48 20.30
CA VAL A 180 25.03 -5.08 21.58
C VAL A 180 25.72 -4.44 22.81
N PRO A 181 27.03 -4.15 22.78
CA PRO A 181 27.71 -3.51 23.92
C PRO A 181 27.18 -2.11 24.27
N ASN A 182 26.68 -1.37 23.28
CA ASN A 182 26.27 0.03 23.44
C ASN A 182 24.74 0.22 23.45
N GLY A 183 23.97 -0.85 23.23
CA GLY A 183 22.51 -0.78 23.11
C GLY A 183 22.04 0.04 21.90
N VAL A 184 22.86 0.16 20.86
CA VAL A 184 22.58 0.96 19.67
C VAL A 184 22.09 0.07 18.53
N TYR A 185 20.94 0.44 17.96
CA TYR A 185 20.40 -0.18 16.75
C TYR A 185 20.70 0.73 15.55
N ARG A 186 21.38 0.18 14.54
CA ARG A 186 21.62 0.86 13.26
C ARG A 186 20.72 0.24 12.21
N LEU A 187 19.74 1.02 11.75
CA LEU A 187 18.83 0.65 10.68
C LEU A 187 19.31 1.27 9.37
N SER A 188 19.40 0.47 8.32
CA SER A 188 19.78 0.93 6.98
C SER A 188 18.93 0.27 5.91
N ARG A 189 18.91 0.83 4.70
CA ARG A 189 18.24 0.24 3.52
C ARG A 189 19.18 0.27 2.34
N GLU A 190 19.04 -0.68 1.42
CA GLU A 190 19.84 -0.68 0.20
C GLU A 190 19.57 0.59 -0.63
N PRO A 191 20.61 1.29 -1.11
CA PRO A 191 20.44 2.41 -2.02
C PRO A 191 19.84 1.94 -3.34
N LEU A 192 18.95 2.74 -3.92
CA LEU A 192 18.46 2.50 -5.27
C LEU A 192 19.59 2.79 -6.26
N ARG A 193 19.86 1.84 -7.16
CA ARG A 193 20.70 2.07 -8.34
C ARG A 193 19.77 2.03 -9.55
N ARG A 194 19.32 3.20 -10.03
CA ARG A 194 18.69 3.27 -11.35
C ARG A 194 19.79 3.21 -12.40
N PHE A 195 19.49 2.67 -13.58
CA PHE A 195 20.49 2.47 -14.64
C PHE A 195 21.12 3.79 -15.16
N GLU A 196 20.58 4.95 -14.77
CA GLU A 196 21.06 6.30 -15.12
C GLU A 196 21.85 6.98 -13.98
N ASP A 197 22.01 6.34 -12.82
CA ASP A 197 22.47 6.93 -11.55
C ASP A 197 24.01 6.99 -11.39
N ILE A 198 24.77 7.43 -12.41
CA ILE A 198 26.19 7.75 -12.21
C ILE A 198 26.36 9.06 -11.39
N GLU A 199 25.33 9.91 -11.34
CA GLU A 199 25.36 11.23 -10.69
C GLU A 199 24.58 11.32 -9.35
N SER A 200 23.83 10.28 -8.95
CA SER A 200 22.89 10.33 -7.83
C SER A 200 23.52 10.29 -6.43
N ALA A 201 24.82 10.01 -6.31
CA ALA A 201 25.50 9.87 -5.03
C ALA A 201 25.50 11.16 -4.17
N ASN A 202 25.36 12.32 -4.80
CA ASN A 202 25.40 13.63 -4.14
C ASN A 202 24.03 14.33 -4.04
N PHE A 203 22.93 13.66 -4.43
CA PHE A 203 21.60 14.24 -4.27
C PHE A 203 21.20 14.26 -2.78
N LYS A 204 20.89 15.44 -2.25
CA LYS A 204 20.43 15.62 -0.86
C LYS A 204 18.89 15.50 -0.84
N SER A 205 18.40 14.34 -0.43
CA SER A 205 16.95 14.03 -0.41
C SER A 205 16.24 14.46 0.87
N MET A 206 17.00 14.86 1.91
CA MET A 206 16.47 15.19 3.23
C MET A 206 17.47 16.06 4.02
N ASP A 207 16.92 17.04 4.75
CA ASP A 207 17.62 17.93 5.66
C ASP A 207 16.99 17.85 7.06
N LEU A 208 17.84 17.71 8.09
CA LEU A 208 17.42 17.79 9.49
C LEU A 208 17.94 19.10 10.07
N LEU A 209 17.02 19.91 10.59
CA LEU A 209 17.32 21.20 11.20
C LEU A 209 16.92 21.15 12.68
N GLU A 210 17.88 21.37 13.56
CA GLU A 210 17.61 21.52 15.00
C GLU A 210 17.20 22.97 15.29
N ILE A 211 16.03 23.15 15.90
CA ILE A 211 15.45 24.47 16.16
C ILE A 211 15.44 24.73 17.66
N GLY A 212 16.36 25.57 18.13
CA GLY A 212 16.38 26.07 19.50
C GLY A 212 15.51 27.32 19.70
N GLY A 213 15.23 27.68 20.95
CA GLY A 213 14.55 28.95 21.29
C GLY A 213 13.04 28.91 21.13
N ASP A 214 12.44 30.01 20.66
CA ASP A 214 11.00 30.08 20.39
C ASP A 214 10.65 29.24 19.16
N PHE A 215 10.05 28.07 19.41
CA PHE A 215 9.79 27.06 18.39
C PHE A 215 8.99 27.61 17.22
N TYR A 216 7.88 28.33 17.47
CA TYR A 216 6.99 28.77 16.39
C TYR A 216 7.66 29.80 15.47
N THR A 217 8.33 30.80 16.04
CA THR A 217 9.04 31.81 15.25
C THR A 217 10.20 31.20 14.49
N ASN A 218 11.01 30.37 15.15
CA ASN A 218 12.21 29.83 14.51
C ASN A 218 11.86 28.71 13.50
N ALA A 219 10.83 27.91 13.75
CA ALA A 219 10.32 26.92 12.79
C ALA A 219 9.72 27.59 11.56
N SER A 220 8.94 28.65 11.73
CA SER A 220 8.38 29.37 10.58
C SER A 220 9.47 30.02 9.72
N HIS A 221 10.52 30.60 10.33
CA HIS A 221 11.68 31.08 9.58
C HIS A 221 12.40 29.95 8.84
N ALA A 222 12.70 28.84 9.53
CA ALA A 222 13.38 27.69 8.91
C ALA A 222 12.59 27.10 7.73
N VAL A 223 11.26 26.99 7.85
CA VAL A 223 10.39 26.54 6.75
C VAL A 223 10.44 27.49 5.57
N LEU A 224 10.36 28.80 5.81
CA LEU A 224 10.41 29.81 4.74
C LEU A 224 11.76 29.80 4.01
N ASP A 225 12.85 29.65 4.74
CA ASP A 225 14.20 29.57 4.17
C ASP A 225 14.37 28.28 3.37
N ALA A 226 13.91 27.13 3.89
CA ALA A 226 13.91 25.88 3.13
C ALA A 226 13.09 25.97 1.83
N ILE A 227 11.90 26.60 1.86
CA ILE A 227 11.09 26.81 0.64
C ILE A 227 11.81 27.71 -0.35
N ARG A 228 12.48 28.78 0.11
CA ARG A 228 13.27 29.68 -0.75
C ARG A 228 14.43 28.94 -1.40
N ASP A 229 15.16 28.13 -0.63
CA ASP A 229 16.28 27.34 -1.12
C ASP A 229 15.83 26.30 -2.15
N ILE A 230 14.71 25.61 -1.90
CA ILE A 230 14.12 24.66 -2.86
C ILE A 230 13.76 25.38 -4.16
N ARG A 231 13.09 26.55 -4.09
CA ARG A 231 12.72 27.35 -5.27
C ARG A 231 13.93 27.89 -6.02
N HIS A 232 14.99 28.25 -5.31
CA HIS A 232 16.23 28.74 -5.93
C HIS A 232 16.93 27.63 -6.72
N ASN A 233 16.96 26.41 -6.16
CA ASN A 233 17.67 25.28 -6.75
C ASN A 233 16.82 24.47 -7.76
N ASN A 234 15.51 24.71 -7.85
CA ASN A 234 14.59 23.95 -8.71
C ASN A 234 13.60 24.88 -9.42
N GLU A 235 13.90 25.26 -10.66
CA GLU A 235 13.09 26.22 -11.44
C GLU A 235 11.66 25.73 -11.75
N THR A 236 11.44 24.42 -11.78
CA THR A 236 10.15 23.80 -12.10
C THR A 236 9.26 23.55 -10.88
N VAL A 237 9.70 23.92 -9.68
CA VAL A 237 8.94 23.62 -8.46
C VAL A 237 7.67 24.49 -8.40
N THR A 238 6.53 23.85 -8.17
CA THR A 238 5.24 24.52 -7.97
C THR A 238 4.76 24.35 -6.54
N PRO A 239 3.85 25.20 -6.02
CA PRO A 239 3.32 25.05 -4.67
C PRO A 239 2.73 23.66 -4.39
N ASP A 240 2.09 23.04 -5.39
CA ASP A 240 1.49 21.70 -5.27
C ASP A 240 2.53 20.57 -5.07
N LEU A 241 3.81 20.87 -5.26
CA LEU A 241 4.92 19.94 -5.05
C LEU A 241 5.58 20.07 -3.68
N ILE A 242 5.12 21.01 -2.84
CA ILE A 242 5.68 21.26 -1.49
C ILE A 242 4.60 20.98 -0.45
N SER A 243 4.93 20.12 0.51
CA SER A 243 4.11 19.88 1.71
C SER A 243 4.92 20.21 2.96
N THR A 244 4.30 20.87 3.93
CA THR A 244 4.91 21.21 5.22
C THR A 244 4.16 20.51 6.33
N LEU A 245 4.87 19.68 7.10
CA LEU A 245 4.38 19.08 8.34
C LEU A 245 5.07 19.76 9.52
N LEU A 246 4.29 20.32 10.46
CA LEU A 246 4.81 20.86 11.72
C LEU A 246 4.35 19.99 12.87
N GLN A 247 5.28 19.31 13.53
CA GLN A 247 5.02 18.54 14.74
C GLN A 247 5.63 19.28 15.94
N PRO A 248 4.82 19.99 16.74
CA PRO A 248 5.29 20.55 18.00
C PRO A 248 5.61 19.39 18.96
N SER A 249 6.82 19.39 19.52
CA SER A 249 7.16 18.46 20.59
C SER A 249 6.18 18.66 21.75
N ARG A 250 5.48 17.59 22.15
CA ARG A 250 4.84 17.55 23.46
C ARG A 250 5.97 17.39 24.47
N ARG A 251 6.35 18.49 25.13
CA ARG A 251 7.12 18.39 26.38
C ARG A 251 6.28 17.57 27.37
N ILE A 252 6.80 16.42 27.77
CA ILE A 252 6.46 15.80 29.06
C ILE A 252 7.45 16.36 30.07
#